data_AF-A0A8J7ML64-F1
#
_entry.id   AF-A0A8J7ML64-F1
#
_cell.length_a   1.000
_cell.length_b   1.000
_cell.length_c   1.000
_cell.angle_alpha   90.00
_cell.angle_beta   90.00
_cell.angle_gamma   90.00
#
_symmetry.space_group_name_H-M   'P 1'
#
loop_
_entity.id
_entity.type
_entity.pdbx_description
1 polymer ?
#
loop_
_entity_poly.entity_id
_entity_poly.type
_entity_poly.pdbx_seq_one_letter_code
_entity_poly.pdbx_strand_id
1 'polypeptide(L)'
;MHTKTRINRYIADQIGMPKTSREIDQMHKFFETYMKYLALTVLRLNGAKYKEAKNYVTKSWIPCNQDQLRKMILLLFNQRANNKQYWTQMLKKNEPLRVSLELLFNYAGRIRNLTFHGNFYPFKEGEEALIYSIYIKTIESLEQAISKQKRGNKILKNNPTEFGAGRGTLITKNQFKQILPFQTAGLPYSYDKAQQLYDTL
;
A
#
# COMPACT_ATOMS: atom_id res chain seq x y z
N MET A 1 -17.94 3.83 1.67
CA MET A 1 -18.00 5.30 1.53
C MET A 1 -17.43 6.04 2.75
N HIS A 2 -17.67 5.58 3.99
CA HIS A 2 -17.25 6.28 5.22
C HIS A 2 -15.75 6.31 5.57
N THR A 3 -14.90 5.44 5.01
CA THR A 3 -13.46 5.39 5.35
C THR A 3 -12.65 6.50 4.67
N LYS A 4 -13.04 6.92 3.46
CA LYS A 4 -12.30 7.90 2.64
C LYS A 4 -12.50 9.35 3.08
N THR A 5 -13.73 9.71 3.48
CA THR A 5 -14.00 11.01 4.12
C THR A 5 -13.24 11.12 5.43
N ARG A 6 -13.12 10.03 6.21
CA ARG A 6 -12.32 10.01 7.44
C ARG A 6 -10.83 10.25 7.23
N ILE A 7 -10.22 9.75 6.15
CA ILE A 7 -8.79 9.97 5.88
C ILE A 7 -8.52 11.42 5.49
N ASN A 8 -9.31 12.00 4.58
CA ASN A 8 -9.12 13.40 4.18
C ASN A 8 -9.47 14.38 5.30
N ARG A 9 -10.50 14.07 6.13
CA ARG A 9 -10.83 14.86 7.33
C ARG A 9 -9.75 14.69 8.39
N TYR A 10 -9.27 13.48 8.66
CA TYR A 10 -8.14 13.24 9.56
C TYR A 10 -6.88 13.98 9.11
N ILE A 11 -6.54 13.98 7.82
CA ILE A 11 -5.41 14.75 7.29
C ILE A 11 -5.62 16.26 7.49
N ALA A 12 -6.83 16.79 7.28
CA ALA A 12 -7.13 18.21 7.46
C ALA A 12 -7.19 18.63 8.95
N ASP A 13 -7.75 17.78 9.81
CA ASP A 13 -7.94 18.01 11.25
C ASP A 13 -6.62 17.85 12.04
N GLN A 14 -5.62 17.21 11.45
CA GLN A 14 -4.32 16.91 12.08
C GLN A 14 -3.19 17.85 11.67
N ILE A 15 -3.44 18.80 10.76
CA ILE A 15 -2.45 19.83 10.39
C ILE A 15 -2.20 20.72 11.62
N GLY A 16 -0.97 20.71 12.15
CA GLY A 16 -0.57 21.55 13.30
C GLY A 16 -0.69 20.92 14.69
N MET A 17 -1.19 19.68 14.82
CA MET A 17 -1.22 18.97 16.11
C MET A 17 0.06 18.15 16.36
N PRO A 18 0.56 18.06 17.61
CA PRO A 18 1.70 17.21 17.97
C PRO A 18 1.45 15.77 17.53
N LYS A 19 2.45 15.15 16.88
CA LYS A 19 2.32 13.81 16.33
C LYS A 19 3.01 12.81 17.26
N THR A 20 2.37 11.69 17.58
CA THR A 20 2.92 10.66 18.47
C THR A 20 3.45 9.44 17.71
N SER A 21 4.23 8.58 18.37
CA SER A 21 4.67 7.28 17.80
C SER A 21 3.49 6.40 17.35
N ARG A 22 2.39 6.41 18.11
CA ARG A 22 1.11 5.73 17.78
C ARG A 22 0.51 6.19 16.45
N GLU A 23 0.82 7.41 16.07
CA GLU A 23 0.29 8.09 14.90
C GLU A 23 1.07 7.68 13.63
N ILE A 24 2.38 7.50 13.74
CA ILE A 24 3.21 6.91 12.67
C ILE A 24 2.71 5.50 12.30
N ASP A 25 2.31 4.69 13.29
CA ASP A 25 1.73 3.37 13.05
C ASP A 25 0.40 3.44 12.29
N GLN A 26 -0.44 4.45 12.57
CA GLN A 26 -1.70 4.66 11.85
C GLN A 26 -1.47 5.00 10.38
N MET A 27 -0.45 5.81 10.09
CA MET A 27 -0.07 6.11 8.70
C MET A 27 0.42 4.87 7.96
N HIS A 28 1.16 3.99 8.64
CA HIS A 28 1.55 2.74 8.04
C HIS A 28 0.35 1.86 7.70
N LYS A 29 -0.62 1.72 8.62
CA LYS A 29 -1.89 0.99 8.36
C LYS A 29 -2.68 1.59 7.20
N PHE A 30 -2.65 2.91 7.04
CA PHE A 30 -3.26 3.58 5.90
C PHE A 30 -2.57 3.19 4.58
N PHE A 31 -1.23 3.19 4.55
CA PHE A 31 -0.47 2.74 3.38
C PHE A 31 -0.66 1.25 3.07
N GLU A 32 -0.74 0.39 4.08
CA GLU A 32 -1.10 -1.03 3.92
C GLU A 32 -2.47 -1.19 3.26
N THR A 33 -3.44 -0.38 3.69
CA THR A 33 -4.79 -0.35 3.12
C THR A 33 -4.76 0.10 1.66
N TYR A 34 -3.96 1.12 1.33
CA TYR A 34 -3.72 1.55 -0.04
C TYR A 34 -3.14 0.41 -0.90
N MET A 35 -2.12 -0.31 -0.40
CA MET A 35 -1.50 -1.46 -1.05
C MET A 35 -2.50 -2.58 -1.31
N LYS A 36 -3.41 -2.86 -0.36
CA LYS A 36 -4.51 -3.83 -0.54
C LYS A 36 -5.47 -3.42 -1.66
N TYR A 37 -5.86 -2.15 -1.74
CA TYR A 37 -6.70 -1.68 -2.83
C TYR A 37 -6.00 -1.77 -4.18
N LEU A 38 -4.71 -1.44 -4.25
CA LEU A 38 -3.90 -1.60 -5.44
C LEU A 38 -3.84 -3.07 -5.87
N ALA A 39 -3.56 -4.00 -4.95
CA ALA A 39 -3.54 -5.44 -5.21
C ALA A 39 -4.88 -5.94 -5.78
N LEU A 40 -5.99 -5.52 -5.16
CA LEU A 40 -7.33 -5.89 -5.61
C LEU A 40 -7.60 -5.40 -7.03
N THR A 41 -7.21 -4.16 -7.35
CA THR A 41 -7.33 -3.59 -8.70
C THR A 41 -6.49 -4.35 -9.72
N VAL A 42 -5.25 -4.69 -9.38
CA VAL A 42 -4.38 -5.50 -10.26
C VAL A 42 -4.98 -6.88 -10.53
N LEU A 43 -5.44 -7.60 -9.50
CA LEU A 43 -6.05 -8.92 -9.68
C LEU A 43 -7.31 -8.85 -10.56
N ARG A 44 -8.15 -7.81 -10.34
CA ARG A 44 -9.35 -7.59 -11.16
C ARG A 44 -9.03 -7.33 -12.63
N LEU A 45 -8.04 -6.49 -12.89
CA LEU A 45 -7.58 -6.20 -14.25
C LEU A 45 -7.04 -7.44 -14.95
N ASN A 46 -6.51 -8.40 -14.21
CA ASN A 46 -6.01 -9.66 -14.75
C ASN A 46 -7.08 -10.78 -14.77
N GLY A 47 -8.37 -10.44 -14.60
CA GLY A 47 -9.48 -11.38 -14.82
C GLY A 47 -9.98 -12.12 -13.58
N ALA A 48 -9.48 -11.83 -12.39
CA ALA A 48 -9.93 -12.49 -11.15
C ALA A 48 -11.33 -12.04 -10.76
N LYS A 49 -12.25 -12.94 -10.37
CA LYS A 49 -13.59 -12.55 -9.88
C LYS A 49 -13.49 -11.66 -8.61
N TYR A 50 -14.30 -10.62 -8.53
CA TYR A 50 -14.21 -9.63 -7.44
C TYR A 50 -14.36 -10.21 -6.03
N LYS A 51 -15.36 -11.06 -5.80
CA LYS A 51 -15.56 -11.68 -4.48
C LYS A 51 -14.35 -12.52 -4.06
N GLU A 52 -13.76 -13.27 -4.98
CA GLU A 52 -12.64 -14.16 -4.70
C GLU A 52 -11.33 -13.38 -4.52
N ALA A 53 -11.05 -12.41 -5.38
CA ALA A 53 -9.89 -11.52 -5.26
C ALA A 53 -9.93 -10.72 -3.95
N LYS A 54 -11.10 -10.18 -3.58
CA LYS A 54 -11.29 -9.47 -2.31
C LYS A 54 -11.03 -10.40 -1.12
N ASN A 55 -11.61 -11.60 -1.11
CA ASN A 55 -11.38 -12.57 -0.04
C ASN A 55 -9.89 -12.95 0.08
N TYR A 56 -9.20 -13.14 -1.05
CA TYR A 56 -7.76 -13.42 -1.06
C TYR A 56 -6.94 -12.26 -0.51
N VAL A 57 -7.14 -11.05 -1.02
CA VAL A 57 -6.40 -9.84 -0.59
C VAL A 57 -6.65 -9.53 0.88
N THR A 58 -7.89 -9.64 1.37
CA THR A 58 -8.22 -9.36 2.77
C THR A 58 -7.52 -10.32 3.73
N LYS A 59 -7.44 -11.62 3.37
CA LYS A 59 -6.83 -12.66 4.20
C LYS A 59 -5.31 -12.74 4.03
N SER A 60 -4.75 -12.16 2.98
CA SER A 60 -3.32 -12.24 2.73
C SER A 60 -2.55 -11.19 3.52
N TRP A 61 -1.36 -11.57 3.98
CA TRP A 61 -0.37 -10.61 4.44
C TRP A 61 0.39 -10.10 3.21
N ILE A 62 0.31 -8.78 3.00
CA ILE A 62 0.93 -8.11 1.85
C ILE A 62 2.13 -7.33 2.39
N PRO A 63 3.37 -7.73 2.05
CA PRO A 63 4.55 -6.99 2.45
C PRO A 63 4.50 -5.55 1.94
N CYS A 64 4.55 -4.57 2.86
CA CYS A 64 4.62 -3.15 2.50
C CYS A 64 6.06 -2.72 2.28
N ASN A 65 6.64 -3.22 1.20
CA ASN A 65 7.98 -2.88 0.75
C ASN A 65 7.99 -2.42 -0.72
N GLN A 66 9.14 -1.88 -1.15
CA GLN A 66 9.31 -1.31 -2.49
C GLN A 66 9.15 -2.36 -3.60
N ASP A 67 9.67 -3.58 -3.41
CA ASP A 67 9.59 -4.62 -4.44
C ASP A 67 8.14 -5.02 -4.72
N GLN A 68 7.34 -5.21 -3.67
CA GLN A 68 5.94 -5.57 -3.80
C GLN A 68 5.11 -4.45 -4.43
N LEU A 69 5.36 -3.19 -4.03
CA LEU A 69 4.73 -2.03 -4.66
C LEU A 69 5.08 -1.96 -6.15
N ARG A 70 6.38 -2.07 -6.49
CA ARG A 70 6.88 -2.06 -7.87
C ARG A 70 6.18 -3.12 -8.71
N LYS A 71 6.12 -4.38 -8.23
CA LYS A 71 5.44 -5.48 -8.93
C LYS A 71 3.98 -5.14 -9.24
N MET A 72 3.25 -4.63 -8.24
CA MET A 72 1.84 -4.26 -8.41
C MET A 72 1.66 -3.10 -9.40
N ILE A 73 2.50 -2.06 -9.34
CA ILE A 73 2.42 -0.92 -10.28
C ILE A 73 2.77 -1.37 -11.71
N LEU A 74 3.79 -2.20 -11.89
CA LEU A 74 4.14 -2.73 -13.21
C LEU A 74 2.99 -3.54 -13.80
N LEU A 75 2.42 -4.47 -13.03
CA LEU A 75 1.27 -5.25 -13.48
C LEU A 75 0.05 -4.37 -13.75
N LEU A 76 -0.20 -3.36 -12.90
CA LEU A 76 -1.23 -2.36 -13.14
C LEU A 76 -1.02 -1.72 -14.52
N PHE A 77 0.21 -1.37 -14.89
CA PHE A 77 0.54 -0.72 -16.15
C PHE A 77 0.73 -1.69 -17.32
N ASN A 78 0.23 -2.92 -17.20
CA ASN A 78 0.33 -3.98 -18.21
C ASN A 78 1.80 -4.31 -18.59
N GLN A 79 2.72 -4.17 -17.63
CA GLN A 79 4.13 -4.55 -17.76
C GLN A 79 4.40 -5.87 -17.04
N ARG A 80 5.45 -6.59 -17.46
CA ARG A 80 5.94 -7.76 -16.72
C ARG A 80 6.38 -7.33 -15.30
N ALA A 81 6.05 -8.11 -14.28
CA ALA A 81 6.37 -7.80 -12.88
C ALA A 81 7.87 -7.63 -12.59
N ASN A 82 8.73 -8.23 -13.42
CA ASN A 82 10.19 -8.14 -13.33
C ASN A 82 10.82 -7.06 -14.25
N ASN A 83 10.03 -6.24 -14.95
CA ASN A 83 10.54 -5.21 -15.86
C ASN A 83 11.18 -4.02 -15.10
N LYS A 84 12.41 -4.21 -14.63
CA LYS A 84 13.18 -3.21 -13.89
C LYS A 84 13.49 -1.97 -14.73
N GLN A 85 13.76 -2.15 -16.03
CA GLN A 85 14.10 -1.04 -16.93
C GLN A 85 12.94 -0.05 -17.07
N TYR A 86 11.71 -0.54 -17.27
CA TYR A 86 10.52 0.31 -17.32
C TYR A 86 10.34 1.07 -16.00
N TRP A 87 10.49 0.38 -14.86
CA TRP A 87 10.38 1.00 -13.55
C TRP A 87 11.39 2.14 -13.37
N THR A 88 12.66 1.89 -13.70
CA THR A 88 13.73 2.90 -13.62
C THR A 88 13.43 4.10 -14.52
N GLN A 89 12.99 3.87 -15.76
CA GLN A 89 12.62 4.95 -16.68
C GLN A 89 11.41 5.75 -16.18
N MET A 90 10.41 5.07 -15.62
CA MET A 90 9.23 5.73 -15.04
C MET A 90 9.62 6.63 -13.88
N LEU A 91 10.49 6.16 -12.97
CA LEU A 91 11.00 6.96 -11.85
C LEU A 91 11.88 8.12 -12.32
N LYS A 92 12.69 7.92 -13.37
CA LYS A 92 13.50 9.00 -13.96
C LYS A 92 12.62 10.12 -14.54
N LYS A 93 11.48 9.76 -15.15
CA LYS A 93 10.51 10.73 -15.70
C LYS A 93 9.60 11.35 -14.64
N ASN A 94 9.52 10.76 -13.45
CA ASN A 94 8.68 11.23 -12.36
C ASN A 94 9.52 11.35 -11.08
N GLU A 95 10.37 12.36 -11.06
CA GLU A 95 11.27 12.64 -9.95
C GLU A 95 10.57 12.80 -8.59
N PRO A 96 9.42 13.50 -8.48
CA PRO A 96 8.68 13.57 -7.21
C PRO A 96 8.30 12.19 -6.66
N LEU A 97 7.86 11.28 -7.52
CA LEU A 97 7.56 9.91 -7.13
C LEU A 97 8.81 9.15 -6.69
N ARG A 98 9.92 9.30 -7.42
CA ARG A 98 11.21 8.67 -7.07
C ARG A 98 11.64 9.07 -5.66
N VAL A 99 11.70 10.38 -5.39
CA VAL A 99 12.12 10.92 -4.10
C VAL A 99 11.16 10.49 -2.98
N SER A 100 9.85 10.56 -3.23
CA SER A 100 8.86 10.18 -2.21
C SER A 100 8.98 8.70 -1.82
N LEU A 101 9.17 7.80 -2.80
CA LEU A 101 9.36 6.37 -2.54
C LEU A 101 10.67 6.08 -1.80
N GLU A 102 11.74 6.80 -2.15
CA GLU A 102 13.02 6.70 -1.46
C GLU A 102 12.88 7.08 0.02
N LEU A 103 12.28 8.24 0.30
CA LEU A 103 12.00 8.69 1.66
C LEU A 103 11.07 7.72 2.40
N LEU A 104 10.02 7.22 1.76
CA LEU A 104 9.07 6.31 2.38
C LEU A 104 9.75 5.02 2.85
N PHE A 105 10.52 4.37 1.98
CA PHE A 105 11.07 3.05 2.30
C PHE A 105 12.41 3.09 3.02
N ASN A 106 13.27 4.06 2.73
CA ASN A 106 14.61 4.11 3.32
C ASN A 106 14.68 4.92 4.61
N TYR A 107 13.80 5.92 4.77
CA TYR A 107 13.78 6.75 5.97
C TYR A 107 12.59 6.39 6.87
N ALA A 108 11.36 6.67 6.44
CA ALA A 108 10.16 6.43 7.25
C ALA A 108 9.98 4.94 7.61
N GLY A 109 10.31 4.04 6.68
CA GLY A 109 10.23 2.59 6.90
C GLY A 109 11.17 2.07 7.98
N ARG A 110 12.39 2.63 8.07
CA ARG A 110 13.36 2.25 9.13
C ARG A 110 12.88 2.69 10.50
N ILE A 111 12.42 3.94 10.60
CA ILE A 111 11.88 4.51 11.83
C ILE A 111 10.68 3.68 12.30
N ARG A 112 9.74 3.39 11.39
CA ARG A 112 8.57 2.53 11.68
C ARG A 112 8.98 1.16 12.18
N ASN A 113 9.99 0.51 11.58
CA ASN A 113 10.43 -0.80 12.03
C ASN A 113 11.00 -0.72 13.45
N LEU A 114 11.82 0.29 13.75
CA LEU A 114 12.35 0.49 15.09
C LEU A 114 11.22 0.64 16.12
N THR A 115 10.25 1.53 15.85
CA THR A 115 9.11 1.76 16.75
C THR A 115 8.23 0.51 16.91
N PHE A 116 7.95 -0.22 15.83
CA PHE A 116 7.10 -1.42 15.85
C PHE A 116 7.72 -2.59 16.64
N HIS A 117 9.05 -2.69 16.65
CA HIS A 117 9.77 -3.69 17.45
C HIS A 117 10.01 -3.26 18.90
N GLY A 118 9.26 -2.26 19.39
CA GLY A 118 9.34 -1.78 20.77
C GLY A 118 10.60 -0.99 21.10
N ASN A 119 11.40 -0.61 20.10
CA ASN A 119 12.57 0.22 20.35
C ASN A 119 12.14 1.68 20.52
N PHE A 120 12.83 2.38 21.42
CA PHE A 120 12.74 3.82 21.53
C PHE A 120 13.39 4.48 20.30
N TYR A 121 12.68 5.39 19.65
CA TYR A 121 13.22 6.26 18.61
C TYR A 121 13.13 7.72 19.10
N PRO A 122 14.28 8.40 19.31
CA PRO A 122 14.28 9.80 19.75
C PRO A 122 13.97 10.72 18.58
N PHE A 123 12.68 11.00 18.37
CA PHE A 123 12.25 11.94 17.33
C PHE A 123 12.85 13.34 17.55
N LYS A 124 13.36 13.93 16.48
CA LYS A 124 13.69 15.36 16.46
C LYS A 124 12.42 16.18 16.29
N GLU A 125 12.44 17.42 16.76
CA GLU A 125 11.32 18.34 16.58
C GLU A 125 10.88 18.42 15.11
N GLY A 126 9.61 18.11 14.85
CA GLY A 126 8.99 18.14 13.52
C GLY A 126 9.25 16.89 12.64
N GLU A 127 10.01 15.91 13.12
CA GLU A 127 10.34 14.69 12.37
C GLU A 127 9.11 13.81 12.10
N GLU A 128 8.20 13.71 13.05
CA GLU A 128 6.94 12.98 12.89
C GLU A 128 6.07 13.60 11.80
N ALA A 129 5.98 14.94 11.77
CA ALA A 129 5.23 15.66 10.73
C ALA A 129 5.84 15.46 9.34
N LEU A 130 7.17 15.40 9.25
CA LEU A 130 7.88 15.04 8.01
C LEU A 130 7.54 13.62 7.56
N ILE A 131 7.60 12.63 8.46
CA ILE A 131 7.25 11.23 8.15
C ILE A 131 5.82 11.14 7.62
N TYR A 132 4.88 11.81 8.28
CA TYR A 132 3.49 11.92 7.83
C TYR A 132 3.38 12.48 6.40
N SER A 133 4.09 13.58 6.14
CA SER A 133 4.10 14.23 4.84
C SER A 133 4.67 13.31 3.76
N ILE A 134 5.70 12.52 4.07
CA ILE A 134 6.28 11.52 3.15
C ILE A 134 5.23 10.50 2.72
N TYR A 135 4.46 9.93 3.66
CA TYR A 135 3.41 8.97 3.34
C TYR A 135 2.34 9.57 2.41
N ILE A 136 1.84 10.77 2.75
CA ILE A 136 0.81 11.46 1.97
C ILE A 136 1.34 11.79 0.57
N LYS A 137 2.52 12.41 0.47
CA LYS A 137 3.14 12.78 -0.81
C LYS A 137 3.43 11.58 -1.68
N THR A 138 3.79 10.44 -1.09
CA THR A 138 3.98 9.19 -1.83
C THR A 138 2.68 8.71 -2.45
N ILE A 139 1.58 8.69 -1.68
CA ILE A 139 0.27 8.27 -2.18
C ILE A 139 -0.22 9.24 -3.26
N GLU A 140 -0.10 10.55 -3.04
CA GLU A 140 -0.46 11.57 -4.05
C GLU A 140 0.31 11.36 -5.36
N SER A 141 1.63 11.15 -5.28
CA SER A 141 2.49 10.95 -6.45
C SER A 141 2.17 9.65 -7.18
N LEU A 142 1.87 8.57 -6.45
CA LEU A 142 1.43 7.30 -7.03
C LEU A 142 0.09 7.47 -7.75
N GLU A 143 -0.88 8.13 -7.12
CA GLU A 143 -2.19 8.39 -7.71
C GLU A 143 -2.10 9.23 -8.98
N GLN A 144 -1.22 10.23 -9.01
CA GLN A 144 -0.96 11.01 -10.21
C GLN A 144 -0.35 10.15 -11.33
N ALA A 145 0.64 9.32 -11.02
CA ALA A 145 1.26 8.41 -11.98
C ALA A 145 0.24 7.40 -12.54
N ILE A 146 -0.59 6.83 -11.67
CA ILE A 146 -1.65 5.89 -12.02
C ILE A 146 -2.70 6.57 -12.90
N SER A 147 -3.16 7.75 -12.49
CA SER A 147 -4.16 8.53 -13.23
C SER A 147 -3.70 8.87 -14.64
N LYS A 148 -2.42 9.27 -14.81
CA LYS A 148 -1.82 9.49 -16.14
C LYS A 148 -1.87 8.23 -17.01
N GLN A 149 -1.54 7.06 -16.46
CA GLN A 149 -1.49 5.81 -17.22
C GLN A 149 -2.86 5.16 -17.43
N LYS A 150 -3.83 5.43 -16.55
CA LYS A 150 -5.14 4.76 -16.49
C LYS A 150 -6.30 5.70 -16.79
N ARG A 151 -6.12 6.61 -17.75
CA ARG A 151 -7.18 7.47 -18.31
C ARG A 151 -7.93 8.26 -17.22
N GLY A 152 -7.19 8.81 -16.27
CA GLY A 152 -7.75 9.59 -15.17
C GLY A 152 -8.08 8.79 -13.90
N ASN A 153 -8.20 7.47 -13.97
CA ASN A 153 -8.59 6.63 -12.83
C ASN A 153 -7.56 6.64 -11.69
N LYS A 154 -8.06 6.64 -10.45
CA LYS A 154 -7.28 6.71 -9.21
C LYS A 154 -7.68 5.60 -8.24
N ILE A 155 -6.72 4.96 -7.58
CA ILE A 155 -6.95 3.77 -6.73
C ILE A 155 -7.88 4.12 -5.55
N LEU A 156 -7.66 5.29 -4.96
CA LEU A 156 -8.43 5.82 -3.85
C LEU A 156 -9.69 6.54 -4.27
N LYS A 157 -10.03 6.65 -5.55
CA LYS A 157 -11.32 7.25 -5.97
C LYS A 157 -12.23 6.25 -6.64
N ASN A 158 -11.68 5.46 -7.57
CA ASN A 158 -12.43 4.55 -8.41
C ASN A 158 -12.45 3.12 -7.84
N ASN A 159 -13.48 2.38 -8.17
CA ASN A 159 -13.57 0.95 -7.92
C ASN A 159 -12.65 0.18 -8.88
N PRO A 160 -12.16 -0.99 -8.47
CA PRO A 160 -11.34 -1.86 -9.34
C PRO A 160 -11.93 -2.13 -10.74
N THR A 161 -13.25 -2.15 -10.88
CA THR A 161 -13.95 -2.39 -12.15
C THR A 161 -13.85 -1.23 -13.14
N GLU A 162 -13.64 -0.01 -12.65
CA GLU A 162 -13.56 1.21 -13.48
C GLU A 162 -12.21 1.33 -14.20
N PHE A 163 -11.20 0.56 -13.79
CA PHE A 163 -9.90 0.51 -14.47
C PHE A 163 -9.92 -0.30 -15.78
N GLY A 164 -11.07 -0.90 -16.11
CA GLY A 164 -11.28 -1.81 -17.24
C GLY A 164 -11.18 -3.28 -16.84
N ALA A 165 -11.59 -4.17 -17.75
CA ALA A 165 -11.28 -5.59 -17.66
C ALA A 165 -10.09 -5.88 -18.59
N GLY A 166 -9.11 -6.67 -18.14
CA GLY A 166 -8.18 -7.29 -19.06
C GLY A 166 -8.97 -8.12 -20.06
N ARG A 167 -8.66 -7.98 -21.35
CA ARG A 167 -9.23 -8.83 -22.40
C ARG A 167 -8.83 -10.29 -22.10
N GLY A 168 -9.75 -11.12 -21.62
CA GLY A 168 -9.46 -12.53 -21.37
C GLY A 168 -10.34 -13.18 -20.32
N THR A 169 -10.49 -14.50 -20.50
CA THR A 169 -11.27 -15.45 -19.72
C THR A 169 -11.06 -15.27 -18.22
N LEU A 170 -12.13 -15.46 -17.43
CA LEU A 170 -12.05 -15.47 -15.97
C LEU A 170 -11.01 -16.47 -15.50
N ILE A 171 -10.03 -16.00 -14.75
CA ILE A 171 -8.98 -16.84 -14.19
C ILE A 171 -9.45 -17.50 -12.87
N THR A 172 -8.88 -18.65 -12.55
CA THR A 172 -9.15 -19.45 -11.36
C THR A 172 -8.38 -18.95 -10.13
N LYS A 173 -8.81 -19.37 -8.93
CA LYS A 173 -8.16 -19.02 -7.67
C LYS A 173 -6.65 -19.31 -7.62
N ASN A 174 -6.20 -20.41 -8.24
CA ASN A 174 -4.78 -20.76 -8.27
C ASN A 174 -3.98 -19.84 -9.18
N GLN A 175 -4.58 -19.35 -10.27
CA GLN A 175 -3.96 -18.37 -11.16
C GLN A 175 -3.82 -16.99 -10.48
N PHE A 176 -4.70 -16.61 -9.53
CA PHE A 176 -4.53 -15.37 -8.75
C PHE A 176 -3.21 -15.36 -7.98
N LYS A 177 -2.93 -16.48 -7.32
CA LYS A 177 -1.72 -16.67 -6.51
C LYS A 177 -0.47 -16.63 -7.37
N GLN A 178 -0.56 -16.97 -8.66
CA GLN A 178 0.57 -16.86 -9.58
C GLN A 178 0.79 -15.41 -10.04
N ILE A 179 -0.27 -14.62 -10.22
CA ILE A 179 -0.18 -13.20 -10.62
C ILE A 179 0.41 -12.35 -9.50
N LEU A 180 -0.11 -12.52 -8.28
CA LEU A 180 0.39 -11.85 -7.08
C LEU A 180 0.48 -12.89 -5.95
N PRO A 181 1.64 -13.57 -5.81
CA PRO A 181 1.85 -14.52 -4.72
C PRO A 181 2.03 -13.78 -3.41
N PHE A 182 0.93 -13.62 -2.68
CA PHE A 182 0.97 -13.22 -1.28
C PHE A 182 0.96 -14.46 -0.39
N GLN A 183 1.72 -14.41 0.71
CA GLN A 183 1.52 -15.37 1.78
C GLN A 183 0.10 -15.14 2.32
N THR A 184 -0.73 -16.18 2.21
CA THR A 184 -2.04 -16.15 2.84
C THR A 184 -1.76 -16.32 4.32
N ALA A 185 -1.65 -15.22 5.05
CA ALA A 185 -1.56 -15.32 6.48
C ALA A 185 -2.84 -15.99 6.98
N GLY A 186 -2.71 -16.80 8.04
CA GLY A 186 -3.85 -17.01 8.91
C GLY A 186 -4.43 -15.64 9.28
N LEU A 187 -5.74 -15.58 9.56
CA LEU A 187 -6.35 -14.36 10.09
C LEU A 187 -5.42 -13.76 11.15
N PRO A 188 -5.21 -12.42 11.17
CA PRO A 188 -4.40 -11.81 12.21
C PRO A 188 -4.87 -12.34 13.56
N TYR A 189 -3.91 -12.70 14.42
CA TYR A 189 -4.23 -13.24 15.75
C TYR A 189 -5.26 -12.34 16.41
N SER A 190 -6.35 -12.93 16.93
CA SER A 190 -7.21 -12.19 17.86
C SER A 190 -6.36 -11.71 19.02
N TYR A 191 -6.77 -10.61 19.67
CA TYR A 191 -6.11 -10.12 20.87
C TYR A 191 -5.89 -11.26 21.88
N ASP A 192 -6.92 -12.10 22.07
CA ASP A 192 -6.87 -13.26 22.96
C ASP A 192 -5.79 -14.28 22.58
N LYS A 193 -5.61 -14.53 21.28
CA LYS A 193 -4.59 -15.46 20.79
C LYS A 193 -3.18 -14.87 20.85
N ALA A 194 -3.06 -13.55 20.70
CA ALA A 194 -1.79 -12.86 20.91
C ALA A 194 -1.40 -12.85 22.40
N GLN A 195 -2.36 -12.63 23.29
CA GLN A 195 -2.18 -12.70 24.74
C GLN A 195 -1.77 -14.11 25.18
N GLN A 196 -2.46 -15.15 24.71
CA GLN A 196 -2.12 -16.55 25.02
C GLN A 196 -0.69 -16.93 24.61
N LEU A 197 -0.21 -16.46 23.45
CA LEU A 197 1.16 -16.74 23.00
C LEU A 197 2.20 -15.99 23.84
N TYR A 198 1.86 -14.81 24.33
CA TYR A 198 2.72 -14.05 25.25
C TYR A 198 2.79 -14.71 26.62
N ASP A 199 1.67 -15.18 27.16
CA ASP A 199 1.61 -15.81 28.48
C ASP A 199 2.32 -17.18 28.53
N THR A 200 2.70 -17.75 27.37
CA THR A 200 3.48 -18.99 27.25
C THR A 200 5.00 -18.79 27.13
N LEU A 201 5.48 -17.54 27.10
CA LEU A 201 6.90 -17.18 27.18
C LEU A 201 7.33 -17.00 28.64
#